data_AF-A0A9W6UKL6-F1
#
_entry.id   AF-A0A9W6UKL6-F1
#
_cell.length_a   1.000
_cell.length_b   1.000
_cell.length_c   1.000
_cell.angle_alpha   90.00
_cell.angle_beta   90.00
_cell.angle_gamma   90.00
#
_symmetry.space_group_name_H-M   'P 1'
#
loop_
_entity.id
_entity.type
_entity.pdbx_description
1 polymer ?
#
loop_
_entity_poly.entity_id
_entity_poly.type
_entity_poly.pdbx_seq_one_letter_code
_entity_poly.pdbx_strand_id
1 'polypeptide(L)'
;MLSIILTLIALLLAAGALALGALAFLRTRTVVEDCRSVVQRMLPDTGGGIDVRSIRDVGIVRYDALEEMSGARSFSLAMLNTAGDGVVLTSINGRTETRTYAKIVEGGSATEALSPEEYRAIRAARLGQGPGGSMSAEPAEPVSSVSIASPREPVQDEEPARPSTENAQA
;
A
#
# COMPACT_ATOMS: atom_id res chain seq x y z
N MET A 1 8.88 -40.36 -55.16
CA MET A 1 7.54 -40.12 -54.56
C MET A 1 7.51 -40.57 -53.09
N LEU A 2 7.73 -41.86 -52.77
CA LEU A 2 7.71 -42.38 -51.39
C LEU A 2 8.73 -41.70 -50.44
N SER A 3 9.99 -41.53 -50.86
CA SER A 3 11.02 -40.90 -50.01
C SER A 3 10.72 -39.43 -49.69
N ILE A 4 10.10 -38.70 -50.63
CA ILE A 4 9.70 -37.30 -50.44
C ILE A 4 8.57 -37.23 -49.40
N ILE A 5 7.59 -38.14 -49.50
CA ILE A 5 6.48 -38.24 -48.53
C ILE A 5 7.02 -38.54 -47.12
N LEU A 6 7.98 -39.46 -46.99
CA LEU A 6 8.59 -39.79 -45.70
C LEU A 6 9.36 -38.61 -45.08
N THR A 7 10.11 -37.85 -45.89
CA THR A 7 10.82 -36.66 -45.40
C THR A 7 9.87 -35.56 -44.95
N LEU A 8 8.73 -35.38 -45.64
CA LEU A 8 7.72 -34.40 -45.26
C LEU A 8 7.00 -34.79 -43.95
N ILE A 9 6.69 -36.08 -43.78
CA ILE A 9 6.12 -36.60 -42.53
C ILE A 9 7.09 -36.41 -41.37
N ALA A 10 8.37 -36.76 -41.56
CA ALA A 10 9.40 -36.57 -40.53
C ALA A 10 9.57 -35.10 -40.15
N LEU A 11 9.54 -34.18 -41.13
CA LEU A 11 9.65 -32.75 -40.90
C LEU A 11 8.43 -32.20 -40.13
N LEU A 12 7.22 -32.64 -40.48
CA LEU A 12 5.99 -32.25 -39.77
C LEU A 12 6.00 -32.73 -38.32
N LEU A 13 6.42 -33.98 -38.08
CA LEU A 13 6.53 -34.52 -36.73
C LEU A 13 7.58 -33.75 -35.89
N ALA A 14 8.72 -33.42 -36.49
CA ALA A 14 9.76 -32.64 -35.84
C ALA A 14 9.27 -31.22 -35.49
N ALA A 15 8.60 -30.54 -36.43
CA ALA A 15 8.04 -29.21 -36.20
C ALA A 15 6.95 -29.21 -35.12
N GLY A 16 6.08 -30.23 -35.12
CA GLY A 16 5.04 -30.40 -34.11
C GLY A 16 5.63 -30.62 -32.71
N ALA A 17 6.65 -31.46 -32.58
CA ALA A 17 7.34 -31.69 -31.31
C ALA A 17 8.02 -30.41 -30.79
N LEU A 18 8.64 -29.63 -31.68
CA LEU A 18 9.31 -28.38 -31.32
C LEU A 18 8.30 -27.31 -30.89
N ALA A 19 7.17 -27.20 -31.59
CA ALA A 19 6.08 -26.28 -31.22
C ALA A 19 5.47 -26.62 -29.86
N LEU A 20 5.22 -27.91 -29.58
CA LEU A 20 4.73 -28.39 -28.29
C LEU A 20 5.72 -28.11 -27.16
N GLY A 21 7.01 -28.38 -27.39
CA GLY A 21 8.07 -28.08 -26.43
C GLY A 21 8.18 -26.58 -26.15
N ALA A 22 8.10 -25.74 -27.19
CA ALA A 22 8.12 -24.29 -27.04
C ALA A 22 6.88 -23.78 -26.28
N LEU A 23 5.68 -24.30 -26.57
CA LEU A 23 4.45 -23.89 -25.89
C LEU A 23 4.45 -24.30 -24.42
N ALA A 24 4.92 -25.52 -24.11
CA ALA A 24 5.12 -25.99 -22.75
C ALA A 24 6.12 -25.09 -22.01
N PHE A 25 7.26 -24.78 -22.64
CA PHE A 25 8.30 -23.95 -22.05
C PHE A 25 7.85 -22.51 -21.81
N LEU A 26 7.06 -21.91 -22.71
CA LEU A 26 6.48 -20.58 -22.53
C LEU A 26 5.45 -20.56 -21.38
N ARG A 27 4.66 -21.62 -21.20
CA ARG A 27 3.75 -21.75 -20.03
C ARG A 27 4.49 -21.97 -18.72
N THR A 28 5.63 -22.67 -18.73
CA THR A 28 6.45 -22.83 -17.52
C THR A 28 7.06 -21.49 -17.09
N ARG A 29 7.40 -20.60 -18.03
CA ARG A 29 8.01 -19.30 -17.71
C ARG A 29 7.11 -18.40 -16.85
N THR A 30 5.80 -18.37 -17.10
CA THR A 30 4.87 -17.53 -16.30
C THR A 30 4.72 -18.03 -14.87
N VAL A 31 4.71 -19.36 -14.66
CA VAL A 31 4.63 -19.96 -13.32
C VAL A 31 5.92 -19.74 -12.52
N VAL A 32 7.07 -19.71 -13.20
CA VAL A 32 8.36 -19.44 -12.56
C VAL A 32 8.45 -17.98 -12.05
N GLU A 33 7.83 -17.03 -12.72
CA GLU A 33 7.77 -15.63 -12.28
C GLU A 33 6.91 -15.44 -11.03
N ASP A 34 5.75 -16.10 -10.96
CA ASP A 34 4.89 -16.08 -9.77
C ASP A 34 5.58 -16.73 -8.57
N CYS A 35 6.22 -17.89 -8.78
CA CYS A 35 6.99 -18.56 -7.75
C CYS A 35 8.20 -17.75 -7.29
N ARG A 36 8.82 -16.94 -8.17
CA ARG A 36 9.93 -16.07 -7.79
C ARG A 36 9.52 -15.04 -6.72
N SER A 37 8.31 -14.51 -6.80
CA SER A 37 7.78 -13.56 -5.80
C SER A 37 7.56 -14.21 -4.43
N VAL A 38 7.19 -15.50 -4.42
CA VAL A 38 6.97 -16.29 -3.20
C VAL A 38 8.28 -16.77 -2.59
N VAL A 39 9.21 -17.26 -3.42
CA VAL A 39 10.56 -17.68 -2.98
C VAL A 39 11.34 -16.49 -2.41
N GLN A 40 11.16 -15.29 -2.97
CA GLN A 40 11.80 -14.08 -2.45
C GLN A 40 11.23 -13.63 -1.08
N ARG A 41 10.04 -14.11 -0.68
CA ARG A 41 9.49 -13.90 0.68
C ARG A 41 9.99 -14.94 1.69
N MET A 42 10.51 -16.07 1.23
CA MET A 42 10.86 -17.23 2.06
C MET A 42 12.37 -17.45 2.25
N LEU A 43 13.21 -16.64 1.63
CA LEU A 43 14.65 -16.67 1.87
C LEU A 43 14.99 -15.65 2.97
N PRO A 44 15.11 -16.05 4.25
CA PRO A 44 15.83 -15.24 5.22
C PRO A 44 17.26 -15.07 4.71
N ASP A 45 17.69 -13.83 4.61
CA ASP A 45 19.03 -13.41 4.19
C ASP A 45 20.09 -14.02 5.12
N THR A 46 20.49 -15.27 4.84
CA THR A 46 21.47 -16.04 5.62
C THR A 46 22.90 -15.71 5.16
N GLY A 47 23.07 -14.65 4.35
CA GLY A 47 24.30 -14.34 3.65
C GLY A 47 24.85 -12.95 3.91
N GLY A 48 24.83 -12.44 5.15
CA GLY A 48 25.56 -11.22 5.55
C GLY A 48 25.21 -9.93 4.80
N GLY A 49 24.20 -9.97 3.93
CA GLY A 49 23.63 -8.84 3.22
C GLY A 49 22.61 -8.15 4.10
N ILE A 50 22.52 -6.85 3.93
CA ILE A 50 21.45 -6.04 4.51
C ILE A 50 20.33 -6.05 3.47
N ASP A 51 19.30 -6.89 3.63
CA ASP A 51 18.11 -6.87 2.73
C ASP A 51 17.54 -5.45 2.68
N VAL A 52 17.66 -4.80 1.53
CA VAL A 52 17.27 -3.39 1.32
C VAL A 52 15.77 -3.18 1.49
N ARG A 53 14.96 -4.24 1.32
CA ARG A 53 13.50 -4.18 1.47
C ARG A 53 13.01 -4.39 2.90
N SER A 54 13.86 -4.89 3.79
CA SER A 54 13.49 -5.06 5.19
C SER A 54 13.22 -3.71 5.86
N ILE A 55 12.18 -3.67 6.70
CA ILE A 55 11.89 -2.51 7.54
C ILE A 55 12.99 -2.41 8.59
N ARG A 56 13.63 -1.25 8.67
CA ARG A 56 14.71 -0.98 9.62
C ARG A 56 14.54 0.33 10.35
N ASP A 57 13.95 1.32 9.67
CA ASP A 57 13.74 2.65 10.20
C ASP A 57 12.33 2.70 10.79
N VAL A 58 12.24 2.77 12.12
CA VAL A 58 10.97 2.82 12.85
C VAL A 58 10.92 4.04 13.75
N GLY A 59 9.81 4.77 13.69
CA GLY A 59 9.59 5.97 14.49
C GLY A 59 8.13 6.07 14.92
N ILE A 60 7.88 6.45 16.17
CA ILE A 60 6.54 6.61 16.72
C ILE A 60 6.40 7.99 17.36
N VAL A 61 5.27 8.65 17.09
CA VAL A 61 4.88 9.91 17.72
C VAL A 61 3.55 9.69 18.42
N ARG A 62 3.46 10.05 19.69
CA ARG A 62 2.22 9.98 20.48
C ARG A 62 1.71 11.37 20.77
N TYR A 63 0.40 11.55 20.70
CA TYR A 63 -0.24 12.86 20.80
C TYR A 63 -1.71 12.74 21.19
N ASP A 64 -2.31 13.87 21.54
CA ASP A 64 -3.75 13.99 21.78
C ASP A 64 -4.39 14.60 20.53
N ALA A 65 -5.05 13.75 19.73
CA ALA A 65 -5.63 14.12 18.44
C ALA A 65 -6.99 14.82 18.55
N LEU A 66 -7.66 14.65 19.70
CA LEU A 66 -8.98 15.17 20.00
C LEU A 66 -8.89 15.97 21.31
N GLU A 67 -9.51 17.14 21.36
CA GLU A 67 -9.41 18.08 22.50
C GLU A 67 -9.92 17.47 23.82
N GLU A 68 -10.85 16.52 23.74
CA GLU A 68 -11.45 15.82 24.87
C GLU A 68 -10.58 14.69 25.46
N MET A 69 -9.43 14.41 24.83
CA MET A 69 -8.46 13.40 25.25
C MET A 69 -7.24 14.04 25.89
N SER A 70 -6.63 13.32 26.85
CA SER A 70 -5.34 13.68 27.39
C SER A 70 -4.50 12.42 27.66
N GLY A 71 -3.17 12.60 27.64
CA GLY A 71 -2.22 11.54 27.95
C GLY A 71 -1.66 10.83 26.72
N ALA A 72 -1.58 11.55 25.59
CA ALA A 72 -0.98 11.12 24.34
C ALA A 72 -1.50 9.75 23.87
N ARG A 73 -2.83 9.62 23.77
CA ARG A 73 -3.48 8.34 23.48
C ARG A 73 -3.48 7.96 22.01
N SER A 74 -3.43 8.95 21.12
CA SER A 74 -3.31 8.72 19.67
C SER A 74 -1.84 8.57 19.28
N PHE A 75 -1.58 7.96 18.11
CA PHE A 75 -0.22 7.79 17.62
C PHE A 75 -0.12 7.76 16.09
N SER A 76 1.07 8.11 15.59
CA SER A 76 1.52 7.86 14.23
C SER A 76 2.82 7.06 14.28
N LEU A 77 2.85 5.96 13.53
CA LEU A 77 3.96 5.01 13.47
C LEU A 77 4.46 4.93 12.02
N ALA A 78 5.71 5.32 11.80
CA ALA A 78 6.39 5.12 10.53
C ALA A 78 7.22 3.85 10.57
N MET A 79 7.07 3.01 9.54
CA MET A 79 7.85 1.79 9.32
C MET A 79 8.41 1.85 7.91
N LEU A 80 9.71 2.11 7.79
CA LEU A 80 10.38 2.35 6.53
C LEU A 80 11.56 1.41 6.34
N ASN A 81 11.84 1.08 5.09
CA ASN A 81 13.06 0.40 4.69
C ASN A 81 14.21 1.42 4.48
N THR A 82 15.39 0.93 4.09
CA THR A 82 16.58 1.76 3.89
C THR A 82 16.41 2.80 2.77
N ALA A 83 15.60 2.50 1.74
CA ALA A 83 15.28 3.44 0.67
C ALA A 83 14.30 4.55 1.13
N GLY A 84 13.59 4.32 2.24
CA GLY A 84 12.55 5.21 2.75
C GLY A 84 11.16 4.87 2.29
N ASP A 85 11.02 3.73 1.63
CA ASP A 85 9.72 3.22 1.24
C ASP A 85 9.13 2.45 2.42
N GLY A 86 7.82 2.56 2.57
CA GLY A 86 7.10 1.87 3.63
C GLY A 86 5.73 2.45 3.87
N VAL A 87 5.34 2.49 5.14
CA VAL A 87 3.99 2.89 5.55
C VAL A 87 4.04 3.74 6.80
N VAL A 88 3.12 4.71 6.88
CA VAL A 88 2.75 5.34 8.15
C VAL A 88 1.37 4.86 8.56
N LEU A 89 1.29 4.34 9.78
CA LEU A 89 0.05 3.94 10.43
C LEU A 89 -0.32 4.99 11.47
N THR A 90 -1.50 5.58 11.33
CA THR A 90 -2.03 6.56 12.29
C THR A 90 -3.26 5.98 12.97
N SER A 91 -3.32 6.08 14.30
CA SER A 91 -4.49 5.70 15.09
C SER A 91 -4.94 6.87 15.94
N ILE A 92 -6.15 7.35 15.65
CA ILE A 92 -6.84 8.42 16.37
C ILE A 92 -7.79 7.75 17.36
N ASN A 93 -7.49 7.93 18.64
CA ASN A 93 -8.19 7.27 19.74
C ASN A 93 -9.07 8.27 20.48
N GLY A 94 -10.39 8.06 20.42
CA GLY A 94 -11.38 8.75 21.23
C GLY A 94 -11.90 7.89 22.40
N ARG A 95 -12.89 8.39 23.15
CA ARG A 95 -13.49 7.69 24.29
C ARG A 95 -14.32 6.49 23.87
N THR A 96 -15.04 6.65 22.77
CA THR A 96 -16.05 5.69 22.32
C THR A 96 -15.61 4.96 21.04
N GLU A 97 -14.67 5.54 20.29
CA GLU A 97 -14.25 5.01 19.00
C GLU A 97 -12.76 5.21 18.73
N THR A 98 -12.25 4.41 17.80
CA THR A 98 -10.87 4.49 17.31
C THR A 98 -10.90 4.41 15.80
N ARG A 99 -10.18 5.31 15.13
CA ARG A 99 -10.00 5.30 13.68
C ARG A 99 -8.53 5.06 13.36
N THR A 100 -8.27 4.15 12.43
CA THR A 100 -6.91 3.81 12.03
C THR A 100 -6.77 3.96 10.53
N TYR A 101 -5.71 4.64 10.11
CA TYR A 101 -5.38 4.97 8.72
C TYR A 101 -3.98 4.48 8.39
N ALA A 102 -3.76 4.10 7.14
CA ALA A 102 -2.45 3.74 6.63
C ALA A 102 -2.18 4.53 5.35
N LYS A 103 -1.01 5.18 5.28
CA LYS A 103 -0.55 5.92 4.09
C LYS A 103 0.76 5.34 3.61
N ILE A 104 0.88 5.19 2.30
CA ILE A 104 2.10 4.72 1.64
C ILE A 104 3.13 5.86 1.64
N VAL A 105 4.39 5.51 1.93
CA VAL A 105 5.54 6.41 1.83
C VAL A 105 6.50 5.84 0.79
N GLU A 106 6.94 6.70 -0.13
CA GLU A 106 7.90 6.39 -1.19
C GLU A 106 9.05 7.39 -1.11
N GLY A 107 10.29 6.90 -1.00
CA GLY A 107 11.48 7.74 -0.87
C GLY A 107 11.49 8.68 0.34
N GLY A 108 10.67 8.42 1.36
CA GLY A 108 10.50 9.29 2.53
C GLY A 108 9.50 10.44 2.36
N SER A 109 8.74 10.48 1.25
CA SER A 109 7.59 11.36 1.06
C SER A 109 6.32 10.53 0.87
N ALA A 110 5.17 11.00 1.32
CA ALA A 110 3.92 10.30 1.05
C ALA A 110 3.26 10.84 -0.22
N THR A 111 2.54 9.95 -0.91
CA THR A 111 1.74 10.29 -2.09
C THR A 111 0.52 11.15 -1.72
N GLU A 112 0.03 11.01 -0.49
CA GLU A 112 -1.09 11.75 0.09
C GLU A 112 -0.60 12.83 1.07
N ALA A 113 -1.46 13.81 1.36
CA ALA A 113 -1.16 14.83 2.37
C ALA A 113 -0.96 14.19 3.76
N LEU A 114 0.19 14.48 4.38
CA LEU A 114 0.52 14.00 5.72
C LEU A 114 0.06 14.98 6.80
N SER A 115 -0.37 14.44 7.93
CA SER A 115 -0.53 15.24 9.15
C SER A 115 0.86 15.65 9.69
N PRO A 116 0.93 16.70 10.54
CA PRO A 116 2.18 17.08 11.20
C PRO A 116 2.81 15.93 12.00
N GLU A 117 1.99 15.10 12.65
CA GLU A 117 2.41 13.96 13.46
C GLU A 117 2.96 12.82 12.60
N GLU A 118 2.32 12.55 11.46
CA GLU A 118 2.79 11.57 10.48
C GLU A 118 4.16 11.98 9.91
N TYR A 119 4.30 13.26 9.55
CA TYR A 119 5.58 13.80 9.07
C TYR A 119 6.68 13.67 10.14
N ARG A 120 6.35 13.99 11.40
CA ARG A 120 7.29 13.82 12.52
C ARG A 120 7.67 12.35 12.72
N ALA A 121 6.75 11.41 12.57
CA ALA A 121 7.02 9.98 12.70
C ALA A 121 7.97 9.48 11.60
N ILE A 122 7.74 9.87 10.33
CA ILE A 122 8.64 9.56 9.21
C ILE A 122 10.03 10.11 9.48
N ARG A 123 10.11 11.38 9.89
CA ARG A 123 11.38 12.04 10.21
C ARG A 123 12.11 11.35 11.36
N ALA A 124 11.40 10.98 12.43
CA ALA A 124 11.99 10.26 13.56
C ALA A 124 12.54 8.88 13.16
N ALA A 125 11.80 8.15 12.32
CA ALA A 125 12.24 6.87 11.77
C ALA A 125 13.54 7.03 10.96
N ARG A 126 13.58 8.00 10.04
CA ARG A 126 14.74 8.29 9.18
C ARG A 126 15.97 8.78 9.95
N LEU A 127 15.76 9.43 11.09
CA LEU A 127 16.84 9.86 11.99
C LEU A 127 17.30 8.76 12.94
N GLY A 128 16.71 7.55 12.89
CA GLY A 128 17.09 6.45 13.76
C GLY A 128 16.80 6.69 15.24
N GLN A 129 15.83 7.55 15.57
CA GLN A 129 15.48 7.89 16.96
C GLN A 129 14.77 6.73 17.70
N GLY A 130 14.39 5.69 16.95
CA GLY A 130 13.74 4.50 17.46
C GLY A 130 12.32 4.74 18.01
N PRO A 131 11.62 3.66 18.40
CA PRO A 131 10.32 3.76 19.04
C PRO A 131 10.50 4.34 20.46
N GLY A 132 10.04 5.58 20.67
CA GLY A 132 10.15 6.28 21.95
C GLY A 132 11.10 7.48 21.96
N GLY A 133 11.68 7.84 20.81
CA GLY A 133 12.43 9.09 20.66
C GLY A 133 11.64 10.28 21.19
N SER A 134 12.15 10.92 22.24
CA SER A 134 11.50 11.96 23.01
C SER A 134 11.32 13.25 22.19
N MET A 135 10.31 13.30 21.34
CA MET A 135 9.62 14.54 20.99
C MET A 135 8.29 14.54 21.74
N SER A 136 8.39 14.65 23.07
CA SER A 136 7.29 15.12 23.89
C SER A 136 6.86 16.47 23.33
N ALA A 137 5.68 16.51 22.70
CA ALA A 137 4.83 17.67 22.52
C ALA A 137 5.48 19.03 22.88
N GLU A 138 6.32 19.58 22.00
CA GLU A 138 6.50 21.03 21.95
C GLU A 138 5.45 21.54 20.97
N PRO A 139 4.56 22.46 21.39
CA PRO A 139 3.47 22.93 20.56
C PRO A 139 4.06 23.68 19.37
N ALA A 140 3.89 23.12 18.17
CA ALA A 140 3.97 23.94 16.98
C ALA A 140 2.77 24.89 17.06
N GLU A 141 3.08 26.19 17.08
CA GLU A 141 2.19 27.33 16.91
C GLU A 141 0.91 27.01 16.12
N PRO A 142 -0.25 27.59 16.50
CA PRO A 142 -1.55 27.20 15.97
C PRO A 142 -1.65 27.56 14.48
N VAL A 143 -1.42 26.59 13.60
CA VAL A 143 -1.89 26.66 12.21
C VAL A 143 -3.40 26.43 12.22
N SER A 144 -4.12 27.54 12.43
CA SER A 144 -5.50 27.82 12.05
C SER A 144 -6.17 26.69 11.27
N SER A 145 -6.95 25.88 12.01
CA SER A 145 -8.08 25.04 11.55
C SER A 145 -8.15 24.77 10.04
N VAL A 146 -7.44 23.75 9.57
CA VAL A 146 -7.81 23.10 8.31
C VAL A 146 -8.95 22.13 8.60
N SER A 147 -10.15 22.51 8.18
CA SER A 147 -11.31 21.62 8.14
C SER A 147 -10.98 20.45 7.22
N ILE A 148 -10.74 19.27 7.80
CA ILE A 148 -10.64 18.04 7.04
C ILE A 148 -12.07 17.71 6.58
N ALA A 149 -12.34 17.96 5.30
CA ALA A 149 -13.55 17.50 4.65
C ALA A 149 -13.63 15.97 4.80
N SER A 150 -14.71 15.50 5.42
CA SER A 150 -15.04 14.08 5.50
C SER A 150 -15.01 13.46 4.10
N PRO A 151 -14.44 12.25 3.90
CA PRO A 151 -14.50 11.54 2.63
C PRO A 151 -15.95 11.47 2.12
N ARG A 152 -16.18 11.85 0.86
CA ARG A 152 -17.50 11.87 0.24
C ARG A 152 -18.13 10.47 0.28
N GLU A 153 -19.36 10.38 0.79
CA GLU A 153 -20.17 9.16 0.69
C GLU A 153 -20.36 8.75 -0.79
N PRO A 154 -20.44 7.45 -1.10
CA PRO A 154 -20.66 6.98 -2.45
C PRO A 154 -22.07 7.37 -2.90
N VAL A 155 -22.14 7.97 -4.09
CA VAL A 155 -23.37 8.43 -4.75
C VAL A 155 -24.34 7.25 -4.87
N GLN A 156 -25.52 7.36 -4.25
CA GLN A 156 -26.64 6.47 -4.50
C GLN A 156 -27.37 7.00 -5.74
N ASP A 157 -27.43 6.20 -6.80
CA ASP A 157 -28.13 6.54 -8.04
C ASP A 157 -29.63 6.78 -7.75
N GLU A 158 -30.09 8.02 -7.93
CA GLU A 158 -31.49 8.43 -7.79
C GLU A 158 -32.29 7.88 -8.98
N GLU A 159 -33.14 6.88 -8.74
CA GLU A 159 -34.13 6.39 -9.72
C GLU A 159 -35.13 7.51 -10.06
N PRO A 160 -35.30 7.92 -11.33
CA PRO A 160 -36.11 9.09 -11.65
C PRO A 160 -37.60 8.80 -11.46
N ALA A 161 -38.22 9.56 -10.56
CA ALA A 161 -39.64 9.50 -10.23
C ALA A 161 -40.52 9.85 -11.45
N ARG A 162 -41.58 9.04 -11.67
CA ARG A 162 -42.64 9.32 -12.66
C ARG A 162 -43.50 10.51 -12.19
N PRO A 163 -43.90 11.44 -13.07
CA PRO A 163 -44.79 12.53 -12.68
C PRO A 163 -46.24 12.03 -12.57
N SER A 164 -46.81 12.16 -11.38
CA SER A 164 -48.24 12.03 -11.10
C SER A 164 -48.93 13.35 -11.43
N THR A 165 -49.75 13.36 -12.47
CA THR A 165 -50.64 14.47 -12.83
C THR A 165 -51.84 14.49 -11.88
N GLU A 166 -52.04 15.56 -11.09
CA GLU A 166 -53.37 15.84 -10.52
C GLU A 166 -53.57 17.33 -10.14
N ASN A 167 -54.49 17.99 -10.88
CA ASN A 167 -55.44 19.07 -10.52
C ASN A 167 -55.00 20.33 -9.75
N ALA A 168 -55.59 21.52 -9.94
CA ALA A 168 -56.73 22.01 -10.71
C ALA A 168 -56.71 23.56 -10.65
N GLN A 169 -57.39 24.24 -11.60
CA GLN A 169 -58.32 25.35 -11.32
C GLN A 169 -58.94 25.93 -12.62
N ALA A 170 -60.24 26.25 -12.51
CA ALA A 170 -61.20 26.84 -13.46
C ALA A 170 -61.93 25.89 -14.43
#